data_AF-A0A6A6WYN2-F1
#
_entry.id   AF-A0A6A6WYN2-F1
#
_cell.length_a   1.000
_cell.length_b   1.000
_cell.length_c   1.000
_cell.angle_alpha   90.00
_cell.angle_beta   90.00
_cell.angle_gamma   90.00
#
_symmetry.space_group_name_H-M   'P 1'
#
loop_
_entity.id
_entity.type
_entity.pdbx_description
1 polymer ?
#
loop_
_entity_poly.entity_id
_entity_poly.type
_entity_poly.pdbx_seq_one_letter_code
_entity_poly.pdbx_strand_id
1 'polypeptide(L)' 'MTTWSETVLPQGCIAKFVPRIRCFDCPGKLYTAGPEHSVANFQLHLKNRNHQNNLKEREIKEMASSDFEKVDSI' A
#
# COMPACT_ATOMS: atom_id res chain seq x y z
N MET A 1 34.41 0.38 -10.59
CA MET A 1 33.63 -0.07 -11.75
C MET A 1 32.51 -0.95 -11.21
N THR A 2 31.29 -0.43 -11.09
CA THR A 2 30.14 -1.16 -10.57
C THR A 2 29.53 -1.98 -11.70
N THR A 3 29.70 -3.30 -11.66
CA THR A 3 29.05 -4.25 -12.57
C THR A 3 27.60 -4.41 -12.15
N TRP A 4 26.68 -3.83 -12.91
CA TRP A 4 25.26 -4.14 -12.81
C TRP A 4 25.07 -5.55 -13.36
N SER A 5 24.70 -6.49 -12.49
CA SER A 5 24.39 -7.86 -12.88
C SER A 5 23.12 -7.86 -13.73
N GLU A 6 23.25 -8.25 -14.99
CA GLU A 6 22.14 -8.36 -15.93
C GLU A 6 21.28 -9.57 -15.56
N THR A 7 20.16 -9.33 -14.88
CA THR A 7 19.25 -10.39 -14.42
C THR A 7 18.40 -10.88 -15.57
N VAL A 8 18.91 -11.82 -16.35
CA VAL A 8 18.09 -12.63 -17.27
C VAL A 8 17.27 -13.64 -16.48
N LEU A 9 15.99 -13.77 -16.84
CA LEU A 9 15.09 -14.76 -16.23
C LEU A 9 15.64 -16.18 -16.46
N PRO A 10 15.54 -17.10 -15.47
CA PRO A 10 15.96 -18.48 -15.66
C PRO A 10 15.23 -19.16 -16.83
N GLN A 11 15.91 -20.11 -17.49
CA GLN A 11 15.34 -20.88 -18.59
C GLN A 11 14.06 -21.61 -18.13
N GLY A 12 13.00 -21.54 -18.93
CA GLY A 12 11.70 -22.15 -18.63
C GLY A 12 10.78 -21.30 -17.74
N CYS A 13 11.22 -20.13 -17.26
CA CYS A 13 10.37 -19.19 -16.55
C CYS A 13 9.72 -18.15 -17.49
N ILE A 14 8.47 -17.79 -17.20
CA ILE A 14 7.74 -16.71 -17.88
C ILE A 14 7.43 -15.62 -16.86
N ALA A 15 7.90 -14.39 -17.10
CA ALA A 15 7.46 -13.25 -16.31
C ALA A 15 6.01 -12.91 -16.67
N LYS A 16 5.19 -12.70 -15.64
CA LYS A 16 3.80 -12.27 -15.79
C LYS A 16 3.57 -11.02 -14.96
N PHE A 17 2.84 -10.07 -15.53
CA PHE A 17 2.36 -8.91 -14.79
C PHE A 17 1.16 -9.31 -13.94
N VAL A 18 1.29 -9.20 -12.62
CA VAL A 18 0.21 -9.49 -11.66
C VAL A 18 0.01 -8.25 -10.79
N PRO A 19 -0.95 -7.38 -11.14
CA PRO A 19 -1.19 -6.16 -10.38
C PRO A 19 -1.66 -6.50 -8.96
N ARG A 20 -1.11 -5.79 -7.98
CA ARG A 20 -1.48 -5.95 -6.56
C ARG A 20 -1.83 -4.61 -5.94
N ILE A 21 -2.95 -4.58 -5.23
CA ILE A 21 -3.44 -3.42 -4.50
C ILE A 21 -2.99 -3.53 -3.04
N ARG A 22 -2.32 -2.50 -2.53
CA ARG A 22 -1.90 -2.38 -1.13
C ARG A 22 -2.76 -1.35 -0.40
N CYS A 23 -3.17 -1.67 0.82
CA CYS A 23 -3.67 -0.67 1.74
C CYS A 23 -2.50 -0.08 2.54
N PHE A 24 -2.35 1.25 2.55
CA PHE A 24 -1.31 1.91 3.34
C PHE A 24 -1.65 1.97 4.83
N ASP A 25 -2.94 2.03 5.18
CA ASP A 25 -3.41 2.07 6.57
C ASP A 25 -3.44 0.68 7.23
N CYS A 26 -3.37 -0.39 6.44
CA CYS A 26 -3.43 -1.78 6.93
C CYS A 26 -2.21 -2.57 6.43
N PRO A 27 -1.06 -2.52 7.13
CA PRO A 27 0.13 -3.24 6.72
C PRO A 27 -0.13 -4.74 6.61
N GLY A 28 0.42 -5.37 5.57
CA GLY A 28 0.23 -6.79 5.28
C GLY A 28 -1.07 -7.14 4.54
N LYS A 29 -2.03 -6.22 4.39
CA LYS A 29 -3.20 -6.43 3.53
C LYS A 29 -2.88 -6.13 2.06
N LEU A 30 -2.81 -7.20 1.27
CA LEU A 30 -2.41 -7.18 -0.13
C LEU A 30 -3.42 -7.97 -0.97
N TYR A 31 -4.01 -7.32 -1.97
CA TYR A 31 -5.02 -7.91 -2.84
C TYR A 31 -4.43 -8.12 -4.23
N THR A 32 -4.51 -9.34 -4.75
CA THR A 32 -4.25 -9.63 -6.17
C THR A 32 -5.44 -9.12 -6.97
N ALA A 33 -5.25 -8.56 -8.17
CA ALA A 33 -6.36 -8.21 -9.05
C ALA A 33 -6.64 -9.35 -10.05
N GLY A 34 -7.87 -9.88 -10.06
CA GLY A 34 -8.37 -10.91 -10.98
C GLY A 34 -9.86 -11.20 -10.78
N PRO A 35 -10.50 -12.03 -11.63
CA PRO A 35 -11.95 -12.31 -11.54
C PRO A 35 -12.38 -12.83 -10.17
N GLU A 36 -11.62 -13.77 -9.60
CA GLU A 36 -11.83 -14.34 -8.24
C GLU A 36 -11.14 -13.52 -7.13
N HIS A 37 -10.16 -12.70 -7.51
CA HIS A 37 -9.41 -11.82 -6.60
C HIS A 37 -9.76 -10.37 -6.94
N SER A 38 -11.03 -10.03 -6.77
CA SER A 38 -11.58 -8.83 -7.38
C SER A 38 -11.27 -7.57 -6.58
N VAL A 39 -11.34 -6.43 -7.27
CA VAL A 39 -11.43 -5.08 -6.67
C VAL A 39 -12.56 -5.03 -5.62
N ALA A 40 -13.62 -5.83 -5.78
CA ALA A 40 -14.72 -5.89 -4.83
C ALA A 40 -14.27 -6.38 -3.43
N ASN A 41 -13.35 -7.34 -3.35
CA ASN A 41 -12.79 -7.78 -2.06
C ASN A 41 -12.00 -6.65 -1.37
N PHE A 42 -11.31 -5.82 -2.15
CA PHE A 42 -10.65 -4.63 -1.63
C PHE A 42 -11.66 -3.57 -1.17
N GLN A 43 -12.75 -3.36 -1.92
CA GLN A 43 -13.83 -2.46 -1.51
C GLN A 43 -14.50 -2.89 -0.21
N LEU A 44 -14.68 -4.19 0.01
CA LEU A 44 -15.18 -4.72 1.29
C LEU A 44 -14.21 -4.45 2.43
N HIS A 45 -12.90 -4.56 2.19
CA HIS A 45 -11.88 -4.19 3.16
C HIS A 45 -11.96 -2.72 3.58
N LEU A 46 -12.20 -1.80 2.64
CA LEU A 46 -12.38 -0.38 2.95
C LEU A 46 -13.59 -0.13 3.86
N LYS A 47 -14.63 -0.95 3.78
CA LYS A 47 -15.82 -0.86 4.65
C LYS A 47 -15.63 -1.51 6.02
N ASN A 48 -14.53 -2.22 6.26
CA ASN A 48 -14.27 -2.90 7.52
C ASN A 48 -13.94 -1.87 8.62
N ARG A 49 -14.52 -2.05 9.81
CA ARG A 49 -14.29 -1.20 10.99
C ARG A 49 -12.81 -1.07 11.34
N ASN A 50 -12.01 -2.13 11.21
CA ASN A 50 -10.60 -2.07 11.55
C ASN A 50 -9.82 -1.12 10.63
N HIS A 51 -10.10 -1.16 9.32
CA HIS A 51 -9.51 -0.21 8.37
C HIS A 51 -9.92 1.23 8.69
N GLN A 52 -11.20 1.45 8.99
CA GLN A 52 -11.74 2.76 9.36
C GLN A 52 -11.11 3.32 10.65
N ASN A 53 -10.78 2.47 11.62
CA ASN A 53 -10.07 2.89 12.83
C ASN A 53 -8.64 3.34 12.51
N ASN A 54 -7.92 2.55 11.71
CA ASN A 54 -6.55 2.89 11.30
C ASN A 54 -6.50 4.20 10.49
N LEU A 55 -7.51 4.44 9.64
CA LEU A 55 -7.65 5.72 8.92
C LEU A 55 -7.78 6.91 9.87
N LYS A 56 -8.62 6.78 10.91
CA LYS A 56 -8.80 7.85 11.91
C LYS A 56 -7.52 8.12 12.69
N GLU A 57 -6.78 7.08 13.06
CA GLU A 57 -5.49 7.22 13.74
C GLU A 57 -4.48 7.97 12.86
N ARG A 58 -4.46 7.67 11.55
CA ARG A 58 -3.66 8.42 10.57
C ARG A 58 -4.08 9.88 10.53
N GLU A 59 -5.36 10.18 10.37
CA GLU A 59 -5.86 11.56 10.31
C GLU A 59 -5.53 12.37 11.57
N ILE A 60 -5.64 11.76 12.77
CA ILE A 60 -5.27 12.41 14.03
C ILE A 60 -3.77 12.73 14.05
N LYS A 61 -2.93 11.80 13.59
CA LYS A 61 -1.49 12.02 13.52
C LYS A 61 -1.13 13.14 12.55
N GLU A 62 -1.74 13.15 11.36
CA GLU A 62 -1.51 14.20 10.34
C GLU A 62 -1.91 15.58 10.87
N MET A 63 -3.05 15.68 11.57
CA MET A 63 -3.48 16.92 12.21
C MET A 63 -2.45 17.41 13.23
N ALA A 64 -1.98 16.52 14.12
CA ALA A 64 -0.99 16.84 15.13
C ALA A 64 0.36 17.29 14.54
N SER A 65 0.78 16.74 13.40
CA SER A 65 1.99 17.21 12.72
C SER A 65 1.83 18.60 12.10
N SER A 66 0.63 18.94 11.58
CA SER A 66 0.38 20.24 10.96
C SER A 66 0.37 21.41 11.95
N ASP A 67 0.10 21.12 13.22
CA ASP A 67 0.14 22.12 14.29
C ASP A 67 1.58 22.48 14.71
N PHE A 68 2.53 21.57 14.53
CA PHE A 68 3.93 21.80 14.88
C PHE A 68 4.64 22.76 13.89
N GLU A 69 4.40 22.63 12.58
CA GLU A 69 5.03 23.51 11.58
C GLU A 69 4.62 24.99 11.71
N LYS A 70 3.46 25.27 12.33
CA LYS A 70 3.01 26.64 12.58
C LYS A 70 3.69 27.32 13.77
N VAL A 71 4.28 26.57 14.70
CA VAL A 71 4.95 27.17 15.87
C VAL A 71 6.36 27.68 15.55
N ASP A 72 7.02 27.08 14.56
CA ASP A 72 8.40 27.44 14.16
C ASP A 72 8.47 28.66 13.20
N SER A 73 7.31 29.23 12.84
CA SER A 73 7.21 30.39 11.92
C SER A 73 6.84 31.71 12.62
N ILE A 74 6.94 31.79 13.96
CA ILE A 74 6.71 33.03 14.74
C ILE A 74 8.03 33.53 15.33
#